data_AF-A0A482Z3J4-F1
#
_entry.id   AF-A0A482Z3J4-F1
#
_cell.length_a   1.000
_cell.length_b   1.000
_cell.length_c   1.000
_cell.angle_alpha   90.00
_cell.angle_beta   90.00
_cell.angle_gamma   90.00
#
_symmetry.space_group_name_H-M   'P 1'
#
loop_
_entity.id
_entity.type
_entity.pdbx_description
1 polymer ?
#
loop_
_entity_poly.entity_id
_entity_poly.type
_entity_poly.pdbx_seq_one_letter_code
_entity_poly.pdbx_strand_id
1 'polypeptide(L)' 'LKLLPQGTHDWDKFIKPSEMDEWARHSDLTLKSMIGMTYNPFTKTYKLESDVSVNYLCFYQK' A
#
# COMPACT_ATOMS: atom_id res chain seq x y z
N LEU A 1 -10.27 -7.58 -17.67
CA LEU A 1 -10.17 -6.11 -17.54
C LEU A 1 -8.70 -5.72 -17.68
N LYS A 2 -8.28 -5.18 -18.84
CA LYS A 2 -6.93 -4.65 -19.07
C LYS A 2 -6.83 -3.22 -18.53
N LEU A 3 -6.99 -3.05 -17.21
CA LEU A 3 -7.11 -1.73 -16.57
C LEU A 3 -5.77 -0.98 -16.48
N LEU A 4 -4.65 -1.68 -16.62
CA LEU A 4 -3.30 -1.11 -16.63
C LEU A 4 -2.46 -1.74 -17.75
N PRO A 5 -1.50 -1.00 -18.33
CA PRO A 5 -0.57 -1.54 -19.32
C PRO A 5 0.19 -2.76 -18.75
N GLN A 6 0.35 -3.82 -19.55
CA GLN A 6 1.23 -4.93 -19.16
C GLN A 6 2.67 -4.40 -19.01
N GLY A 7 3.28 -4.61 -17.85
CA GLY A 7 4.65 -4.18 -17.54
C GLY A 7 4.81 -3.09 -16.48
N THR A 8 3.73 -2.59 -15.86
CA THR A 8 3.82 -1.57 -14.79
C THR A 8 4.09 -2.12 -13.39
N HIS A 9 4.12 -3.45 -13.22
CA HIS A 9 4.38 -4.10 -11.93
C HIS A 9 5.66 -4.92 -12.04
N ASP A 10 6.79 -4.30 -11.74
CA ASP A 10 8.00 -5.02 -11.33
C ASP A 10 7.77 -5.49 -9.89
N TRP A 11 7.39 -6.76 -9.72
CA TRP A 11 7.21 -7.34 -8.39
C TRP A 11 8.48 -7.23 -7.53
N ASP A 12 9.65 -7.21 -8.17
CA ASP A 12 10.94 -7.03 -7.50
C ASP A 12 11.11 -5.64 -6.85
N LYS A 13 10.30 -4.65 -7.23
CA LYS A 13 10.30 -3.31 -6.62
C LYS A 13 9.22 -3.15 -5.56
N PHE A 14 8.42 -4.18 -5.31
CA PHE A 14 7.38 -4.14 -4.30
C PHE A 14 7.99 -4.27 -2.90
N ILE A 15 8.07 -3.15 -2.19
CA ILE A 15 8.46 -3.13 -0.78
C ILE A 15 7.34 -3.78 0.03
N LYS A 16 7.66 -4.77 0.84
CA LYS A 16 6.71 -5.38 1.77
C LYS A 16 6.48 -4.46 2.97
N PRO A 17 5.29 -4.46 3.57
CA PRO A 17 5.02 -3.69 4.79
C PRO A 17 6.03 -3.94 5.91
N SER A 18 6.50 -5.19 6.07
CA SER A 18 7.50 -5.57 7.06
C SER A 18 8.86 -4.89 6.84
N GLU A 19 9.27 -4.70 5.59
CA GLU A 19 10.54 -4.05 5.23
C GLU A 19 10.44 -2.54 5.52
N MET A 20 9.29 -1.93 5.17
CA MET A 20 9.04 -0.52 5.45
C MET A 20 8.97 -0.24 6.96
N ASP A 21 8.33 -1.10 7.73
CA ASP A 21 8.21 -0.97 9.18
C ASP A 21 9.57 -1.12 9.88
N GLU A 22 10.46 -1.98 9.36
CA GLU A 22 11.83 -2.08 9.84
C GLU A 22 12.62 -0.78 9.62
N TRP A 23 12.53 -0.16 8.45
CA TRP A 23 13.20 1.12 8.19
C TRP A 23 12.61 2.27 9.01
N ALA A 24 11.29 2.25 9.24
CA ALA A 24 10.61 3.23 10.08
C ALA A 24 11.11 3.16 11.52
N ARG A 25 11.24 1.96 12.10
CA ARG A 25 11.81 1.77 13.45
C ARG A 25 13.23 2.31 13.57
N HIS A 26 14.09 2.08 12.58
CA HIS A 26 15.45 2.63 12.56
C HIS A 26 15.48 4.17 12.49
N SER A 27 14.37 4.80 12.11
CA SER A 27 14.21 6.25 12.01
C SER A 27 13.44 6.87 13.19
N ASP A 28 13.24 6.12 14.28
CA ASP A 28 12.42 6.48 15.44
C ASP A 28 10.95 6.79 15.09
N LEU A 29 10.40 6.15 14.06
CA LEU A 29 9.01 6.29 13.65
C LEU A 29 8.18 5.10 14.13
N THR A 30 7.00 5.38 14.68
CA THR A 30 6.03 4.37 15.13
C THR A 30 4.87 4.28 14.15
N LEU A 31 4.54 3.08 13.68
CA LEU A 31 3.35 2.83 12.87
C LEU A 31 2.08 3.06 13.71
N LYS A 32 1.21 3.97 13.25
CA LYS A 32 -0.07 4.29 13.90
C LYS A 32 -1.25 3.63 13.23
N SER A 33 -1.24 3.57 11.91
CA SER A 33 -2.29 2.89 11.15
C SER A 33 -1.78 2.43 9.80
N MET A 34 -2.42 1.39 9.29
CA MET A 34 -2.24 0.87 7.95
C MET A 34 -3.61 0.62 7.34
N ILE A 35 -3.80 1.07 6.10
CA ILE A 35 -5.07 0.92 5.39
C ILE A 35 -4.78 0.64 3.91
N GLY A 36 -5.59 -0.19 3.28
CA GLY A 36 -5.53 -0.44 1.85
C GLY A 36 -6.49 0.47 1.08
N MET A 37 -6.46 0.31 -0.24
CA MET A 37 -7.35 1.03 -1.14
C MET A 37 -7.84 0.11 -2.25
N THR A 38 -9.15 0.11 -2.48
CA THR A 38 -9.76 -0.57 -3.62
C THR A 38 -10.27 0.43 -4.64
N TYR A 39 -10.16 0.03 -5.92
CA TYR A 39 -10.73 0.76 -7.05
C TYR A 39 -12.01 0.06 -7.53
N ASN A 40 -13.12 0.80 -7.57
CA ASN A 40 -14.35 0.32 -8.18
C ASN A 40 -14.39 0.72 -9.67
N PRO A 41 -14.29 -0.21 -10.62
CA PRO A 41 -14.27 0.11 -12.05
C PRO A 41 -15.62 0.60 -12.59
N PHE A 42 -16.73 0.31 -11.91
CA PHE A 42 -18.08 0.72 -12.34
C PHE A 42 -18.38 2.17 -11.95
N THR A 43 -18.11 2.53 -10.70
CA THR A 43 -18.29 3.90 -10.21
C THR A 43 -17.07 4.78 -10.50
N LYS A 44 -15.94 4.18 -10.90
CA LYS A 44 -14.63 4.81 -11.09
C LYS A 44 -14.14 5.57 -9.86
N THR A 45 -14.53 5.10 -8.67
CA THR A 45 -14.16 5.70 -7.39
C THR A 45 -13.14 4.85 -6.65
N TYR A 46 -12.19 5.50 -6.01
CA TYR A 46 -11.29 4.87 -5.04
C TYR A 46 -11.93 4.90 -3.66
N LYS A 47 -11.71 3.85 -2.87
CA LYS A 47 -12.20 3.75 -1.50
C LYS A 47 -11.11 3.16 -0.61
N LEU A 48 -10.95 3.73 0.58
CA LEU A 48 -10.08 3.16 1.61
C LEU A 48 -10.74 1.95 2.27
N GLU A 49 -9.96 0.92 2.55
CA GLU A 49 -10.43 -0.33 3.13
C GLU A 49 -9.41 -0.93 4.11
N SER A 50 -9.87 -1.77 5.03
CA SER A 50 -9.00 -2.44 6.01
C SER A 50 -8.15 -3.58 5.42
N ASP A 51 -8.44 -4.03 4.19
CA ASP A 51 -7.66 -5.08 3.53
C ASP A 51 -6.39 -4.50 2.93
N VAL A 52 -5.24 -5.00 3.39
CA VAL A 52 -3.89 -4.56 2.98
C VAL A 52 -3.15 -5.62 2.17
N SER A 53 -3.84 -6.69 1.74
CA SER A 53 -3.21 -7.83 1.07
C SER A 53 -2.68 -7.52 -0.33
N VAL A 54 -3.26 -6.50 -1.00
CA VAL A 54 -2.91 -6.12 -2.37
C VAL A 54 -2.09 -4.82 -2.43
N ASN A 55 -2.44 -3.84 -1.60
CA ASN A 55 -1.75 -2.56 -1.48
C ASN A 55 -1.95 -1.99 -0.08
N TYR A 56 -1.09 -1.06 0.30
CA TYR A 56 -1.12 -0.49 1.64
C TYR A 56 -0.67 0.98 1.65
N LEU A 57 -1.25 1.74 2.56
CA LEU A 57 -0.89 3.09 2.96
C LEU A 57 -0.56 3.03 4.45
N CYS A 58 0.63 3.48 4.83
CA CYS A 58 1.07 3.51 6.23
C CYS A 58 1.10 4.94 6.76
N PHE A 59 0.62 5.14 7.98
CA PHE A 59 0.81 6.38 8.73
C PHE A 59 1.78 6.13 9.87
N TYR A 60 2.91 6.84 9.82
CA TYR A 60 3.96 6.82 10.83
C TYR A 60 4.01 8.14 11.58
N GLN A 61 4.35 8.08 12.86
CA GLN A 61 4.51 9.24 13.72
C GLN A 61 5.81 9.14 14.51
N LYS A 62 6.51 10.27 14.66
CA LYS A 62 7.67 10.43 15.55
C LYS A 62 7.23 10.81 16.96
#